data_AF-A0A2V7FVK2-F1
#
_entry.id   AF-A0A2V7FVK2-F1
#
_cell.length_a   1.000
_cell.length_b   1.000
_cell.length_c   1.000
_cell.angle_alpha   90.00
_cell.angle_beta   90.00
_cell.angle_gamma   90.00
#
_symmetry.space_group_name_H-M   'P 1'
#
loop_
_entity.id
_entity.type
_entity.pdbx_description
1 polymer ?
#
loop_
_entity_poly.entity_id
_entity_poly.type
_entity_poly.pdbx_seq_one_letter_code
_entity_poly.pdbx_strand_id
1 'polypeptide(L)'
;THLVFDAQGRAYVSELWWHQGQTSQRHGPIQDARYGRVSIYDKDGRVLARWGSADACAPGSFAAPHGLAVDSSGAIYVSEVTWTFAVSRGHVPEGCHTFQKFTLKS
;
A
#
# COMPACT_ATOMS: atom_id res chain seq x y z
N THR A 1 6.00 -0.64 6.67
CA THR A 1 6.57 -0.84 5.32
C THR A 1 7.11 -2.24 5.20
N HIS A 2 6.86 -2.88 4.06
CA HIS A 2 7.33 -4.22 3.72
C HIS A 2 7.68 -4.26 2.22
N LEU A 3 8.48 -5.24 1.80
CA LEU A 3 8.92 -5.44 0.42
C LEU A 3 8.89 -6.93 0.07
N VAL A 4 8.44 -7.26 -1.13
CA VAL A 4 8.53 -8.62 -1.70
C VAL A 4 8.94 -8.54 -3.17
N PHE A 5 9.57 -9.62 -3.68
CA PHE A 5 9.92 -9.76 -5.09
C PHE A 5 9.07 -10.84 -5.75
N ASP A 6 8.76 -10.68 -7.03
CA ASP A 6 8.19 -11.76 -7.86
C ASP A 6 9.27 -12.53 -8.63
N ALA A 7 8.85 -13.57 -9.35
CA ALA A 7 9.74 -14.41 -10.15
C ALA A 7 10.42 -13.68 -11.32
N GLN A 8 9.94 -12.48 -11.69
CA GLN A 8 10.56 -11.63 -12.72
C GLN A 8 11.57 -10.64 -12.11
N GLY A 9 11.76 -10.66 -10.79
CA GLY A 9 12.63 -9.73 -10.07
C GLY A 9 12.04 -8.34 -9.89
N ARG A 10 10.73 -8.15 -10.10
CA ARG A 10 10.05 -6.88 -9.78
C ARG A 10 9.85 -6.78 -8.28
N ALA A 11 10.04 -5.59 -7.74
CA ALA A 11 9.91 -5.31 -6.31
C ALA A 11 8.57 -4.63 -6.02
N TYR A 12 7.85 -5.10 -5.00
CA TYR A 12 6.58 -4.52 -4.53
C TYR A 12 6.78 -3.98 -3.13
N VAL A 13 6.64 -2.67 -2.95
CA VAL A 13 6.90 -1.97 -1.69
C VAL A 13 5.60 -1.38 -1.15
N SER A 14 5.24 -1.71 0.09
CA SER A 14 4.10 -1.07 0.76
C SER A 14 4.51 0.25 1.42
N GLU A 15 3.74 1.29 1.12
CA GLU A 15 3.95 2.64 1.64
C GLU A 15 2.69 3.07 2.40
N LEU A 16 2.88 3.46 3.66
CA LEU A 16 1.79 3.87 4.54
C LEU A 16 1.24 5.23 4.12
N TRP A 17 -0.05 5.44 4.43
CA TRP A 17 -0.71 6.70 4.21
C TRP A 17 -0.12 7.78 5.13
N TRP A 18 0.32 8.90 4.55
CA TRP A 18 0.62 10.12 5.30
C TRP A 18 -0.51 11.13 5.13
N HIS A 19 -1.09 11.56 6.24
CA HIS A 19 -2.07 12.64 6.27
C HIS A 19 -1.35 13.98 6.33
N GLN A 20 -1.96 15.02 5.74
CA GLN A 20 -1.45 16.39 5.84
C GLN A 20 -1.31 16.80 7.31
N GLY A 21 -0.19 17.44 7.64
CA GLY A 21 0.12 17.87 9.01
C GLY A 21 0.76 16.80 9.91
N GLN A 22 0.82 15.53 9.48
CA GLN A 22 1.70 14.57 10.14
C GLN A 22 3.17 14.97 9.92
N THR A 23 4.03 14.64 10.88
CA THR A 23 5.46 14.98 10.82
C THR A 23 6.29 13.71 10.64
N SER A 24 7.05 13.66 9.54
CA SER A 24 8.12 12.69 9.37
C SER A 24 9.30 13.09 10.23
N GLN A 25 9.86 12.15 11.00
CA GLN A 25 11.09 12.39 11.78
C GLN A 25 12.28 12.84 10.91
N ARG A 26 12.29 12.45 9.63
CA ARG A 26 13.38 12.73 8.70
C ARG A 26 13.12 13.95 7.80
N HIS A 27 11.86 14.15 7.40
CA HIS A 27 11.50 15.11 6.35
C HIS A 27 10.64 16.27 6.85
N GLY A 28 10.34 16.31 8.16
CA GLY A 28 9.50 17.34 8.74
C GLY A 28 8.02 17.17 8.37
N PRO A 29 7.23 18.26 8.41
CA PRO A 29 5.80 18.23 8.13
C PRO A 29 5.47 17.76 6.72
N ILE A 30 4.45 16.92 6.60
CA ILE A 30 3.86 16.50 5.34
C ILE A 30 2.97 17.62 4.80
N GLN A 31 3.36 18.21 3.66
CA GLN A 31 2.61 19.27 2.99
C GLN A 31 1.40 18.73 2.22
N ASP A 32 1.61 17.63 1.48
CA ASP A 32 0.57 16.96 0.69
C ASP A 32 0.32 15.54 1.18
N ALA A 33 -0.94 15.14 1.23
CA ALA A 33 -1.30 13.78 1.59
C ALA A 33 -0.64 12.76 0.64
N ARG A 34 -0.08 11.70 1.20
CA ARG A 34 0.50 10.58 0.44
C ARG A 34 -0.31 9.33 0.74
N TYR A 35 -1.24 8.98 -0.12
CA TYR A 35 -2.14 7.85 0.11
C TYR A 35 -1.39 6.53 0.31
N GLY A 36 -2.00 5.64 1.09
CA GLY A 36 -1.53 4.26 1.23
C GLY A 36 -1.43 3.61 -0.14
N ARG A 37 -0.27 3.03 -0.44
CA ARG A 37 0.01 2.51 -1.79
C ARG A 37 0.94 1.32 -1.79
N VAL A 38 0.94 0.60 -2.92
CA VAL A 38 1.98 -0.34 -3.29
C VAL A 38 2.72 0.23 -4.50
N SER A 39 4.01 0.50 -4.36
CA SER A 39 4.88 0.90 -5.47
C SER A 39 5.58 -0.32 -6.05
N ILE A 40 5.61 -0.40 -7.38
CA ILE A 40 6.19 -1.51 -8.13
C ILE A 40 7.42 -1.00 -8.86
N TYR A 41 8.53 -1.70 -8.70
CA TYR A 41 9.81 -1.37 -9.30
C TYR A 41 10.30 -2.51 -10.20
N ASP A 42 11.03 -2.17 -11.26
CA ASP A 42 11.82 -3.13 -12.00
C ASP A 42 13.09 -3.53 -11.22
N LYS A 43 13.83 -4.51 -11.74
CA LYS A 43 15.07 -5.00 -11.15
C LYS A 43 16.20 -3.96 -11.05
N ASP A 44 16.08 -2.85 -11.79
CA ASP A 44 17.05 -1.75 -11.78
C ASP A 44 16.59 -0.59 -10.86
N GLY A 45 15.46 -0.76 -10.15
CA GLY A 45 14.90 0.23 -9.24
C GLY A 45 14.05 1.32 -9.92
N ARG A 46 13.69 1.19 -11.20
CA ARG A 46 12.78 2.12 -11.86
C ARG A 46 11.34 1.83 -11.48
N VAL A 47 10.57 2.88 -11.21
CA VAL A 47 9.14 2.75 -10.92
C VAL A 47 8.39 2.29 -12.17
N LEU A 48 7.73 1.13 -12.08
CA LEU A 48 6.86 0.61 -13.12
C LEU A 48 5.41 1.07 -12.93
N ALA A 49 4.93 1.05 -11.69
CA ALA A 49 3.55 1.40 -11.36
C ALA A 49 3.40 1.78 -9.88
N ARG A 50 2.27 2.41 -9.56
CA ARG A 50 1.80 2.61 -8.18
C ARG A 50 0.32 2.26 -8.10
N TRP A 51 -0.03 1.44 -7.12
CA TRP A 51 -1.41 1.08 -6.81
C TRP A 51 -1.86 1.85 -5.58
N GLY A 52 -3.04 2.44 -5.64
CA GLY A 52 -3.60 3.23 -4.55
C GLY A 52 -4.23 4.54 -5.04
N SER A 53 -5.25 5.00 -4.33
CA SER A 53 -5.96 6.24 -4.60
C SER A 53 -6.33 6.95 -3.29
N ALA A 54 -7.00 8.10 -3.41
CA ALA A 54 -7.46 8.86 -2.26
C ALA A 54 -8.55 8.15 -1.45
N ASP A 55 -9.37 7.32 -2.11
CA ASP A 55 -10.33 6.47 -1.43
C ASP A 55 -9.65 5.19 -0.96
N ALA A 56 -9.22 5.19 0.30
CA ALA A 56 -8.51 4.07 0.91
C ALA A 56 -9.30 2.75 0.91
N CYS A 57 -10.64 2.79 0.79
CA CYS A 57 -11.49 1.60 0.81
C CYS A 57 -11.94 1.15 -0.58
N ALA A 58 -11.55 1.88 -1.64
CA ALA A 58 -11.79 1.43 -3.01
C ALA A 58 -10.94 0.19 -3.34
N PRO A 59 -11.43 -0.74 -4.19
CA PRO A 59 -10.63 -1.86 -4.68
C PRO A 59 -9.32 -1.39 -5.31
N GLY A 60 -8.20 -1.98 -4.90
CA GLY A 60 -6.86 -1.56 -5.33
C GLY A 60 -6.30 -0.32 -4.63
N SER A 61 -6.99 0.17 -3.59
CA SER A 61 -6.52 1.22 -2.70
C SER A 61 -6.32 0.71 -1.28
N PHE A 62 -5.61 1.49 -0.47
CA PHE A 62 -5.09 1.02 0.81
C PHE A 62 -5.16 2.12 1.86
N ALA A 63 -5.55 1.76 3.08
CA ALA A 63 -5.48 2.64 4.23
C ALA A 63 -4.11 2.52 4.92
N ALA A 64 -3.62 1.29 5.07
CA ALA A 64 -2.41 1.01 5.84
C ALA A 64 -1.73 -0.31 5.42
N PRO A 65 -1.24 -0.42 4.17
CA PRO A 65 -0.67 -1.67 3.68
C PRO A 65 0.62 -1.98 4.43
N HIS A 66 0.67 -3.16 5.05
CA HIS A 66 1.74 -3.56 5.95
C HIS A 66 2.32 -4.94 5.65
N GLY A 67 1.52 -5.89 5.18
CA GLY A 67 1.97 -7.21 4.73
C GLY A 67 1.90 -7.34 3.20
N LEU A 68 2.84 -8.09 2.65
CA LEU A 68 2.93 -8.39 1.22
C LEU A 68 3.36 -9.85 1.05
N ALA A 69 2.77 -10.54 0.09
CA ALA A 69 3.21 -11.86 -0.36
C ALA A 69 2.97 -12.03 -1.86
N VAL A 70 3.78 -12.85 -2.51
CA VAL A 70 3.61 -13.27 -3.90
C VAL A 70 3.53 -14.79 -3.92
N ASP A 71 2.50 -15.35 -4.55
CA ASP A 71 2.40 -16.80 -4.73
C ASP A 71 3.06 -17.29 -6.02
N SER A 72 3.08 -18.61 -6.21
CA SER A 72 3.69 -19.25 -7.39
C SER A 72 2.99 -18.93 -8.71
N SER A 73 1.75 -18.44 -8.68
CA SER A 73 1.04 -17.97 -9.87
C SER A 73 1.33 -16.50 -10.20
N GLY A 74 2.11 -15.82 -9.37
CA GLY A 74 2.38 -14.39 -9.48
C GLY A 74 1.25 -13.52 -8.92
N ALA A 75 0.30 -14.08 -8.17
CA ALA A 75 -0.70 -13.28 -7.49
C ALA A 75 -0.08 -12.57 -6.29
N ILE A 76 -0.48 -11.33 -6.07
CA ILE A 76 0.04 -10.48 -5.00
C ILE A 76 -1.04 -10.32 -3.94
N TYR A 77 -0.65 -10.51 -2.69
CA TYR A 77 -1.52 -10.40 -1.53
C TYR A 77 -1.04 -9.22 -0.69
N VAL A 78 -1.97 -8.36 -0.30
CA VAL A 78 -1.69 -7.19 0.53
C VAL A 78 -2.55 -7.29 1.78
N SER A 79 -1.93 -7.21 2.96
CA SER A 79 -2.65 -7.14 4.24
C SER A 79 -2.38 -5.80 4.92
N GLU A 80 -3.37 -5.33 5.67
CA GLU A 80 -3.41 -3.97 6.19
C GLU A 80 -3.70 -3.98 7.69
N VAL A 81 -3.10 -3.01 8.40
CA VAL A 81 -3.42 -2.73 9.80
C VAL A 81 -4.51 -1.66 9.91
N THR A 82 -5.61 -1.85 9.16
CA THR A 82 -6.66 -0.83 8.93
C THR A 82 -7.27 -0.31 10.22
N TRP A 83 -7.50 -1.19 11.21
CA TRP A 83 -8.18 -0.79 12.44
C TRP A 83 -7.40 0.25 13.25
N THR A 84 -6.20 -0.09 13.68
CA THR A 84 -5.38 0.76 14.55
C THR A 84 -4.81 1.97 13.81
N PHE A 85 -4.65 1.87 12.49
CA PHE A 85 -4.12 2.96 11.69
C PHE A 85 -5.18 3.98 11.27
N ALA A 86 -6.36 3.52 10.85
CA ALA A 86 -7.35 4.36 10.18
C ALA A 86 -8.72 4.36 10.87
N VAL A 87 -9.32 3.19 11.15
CA VAL A 87 -10.68 3.11 11.72
C VAL A 87 -10.76 3.76 13.10
N SER A 88 -9.85 3.40 14.02
CA SER A 88 -9.84 3.93 15.39
C SER A 88 -9.58 5.44 15.46
N ARG A 89 -9.15 6.04 14.34
CA ARG A 89 -8.85 7.46 14.18
C ARG A 89 -9.91 8.19 13.33
N GLY A 90 -10.96 7.49 12.90
CA GLY A 90 -12.04 8.06 12.08
C GLY A 90 -11.63 8.42 10.66
N HIS A 91 -10.55 7.85 10.11
CA HIS A 91 -10.11 8.12 8.74
C HIS A 91 -10.88 7.32 7.68
N VAL A 92 -11.36 6.13 8.04
CA VAL A 92 -12.10 5.21 7.16
C VAL A 92 -13.21 4.50 7.95
N PRO A 93 -14.29 4.01 7.30
CA PRO A 93 -15.34 3.24 7.99
C PRO A 93 -14.85 1.88 8.50
N GLU A 94 -15.55 1.30 9.48
CA GLU A 94 -15.23 -0.02 10.04
C GLU A 94 -15.22 -1.15 9.00
N GLY A 95 -16.01 -1.02 7.93
CA GLY A 95 -16.09 -1.98 6.84
C GLY A 95 -14.97 -1.89 5.80
N CYS A 96 -14.00 -0.99 5.98
CA CYS A 96 -12.86 -0.88 5.07
C CYS A 96 -12.03 -2.17 5.12
N HIS A 97 -11.68 -2.69 3.94
CA HIS A 97 -10.99 -3.98 3.85
C HIS A 97 -9.64 -3.97 4.58
N THR A 98 -9.22 -5.16 5.00
CA THR A 98 -7.92 -5.41 5.66
C THR A 98 -7.01 -6.30 4.83
N PHE A 99 -7.54 -6.83 3.72
CA PHE A 99 -6.85 -7.79 2.87
C PHE A 99 -7.36 -7.72 1.44
N GLN A 100 -6.44 -7.77 0.47
CA GLN A 100 -6.74 -7.79 -0.95
C GLN A 100 -5.80 -8.74 -1.70
N LYS A 101 -6.33 -9.42 -2.71
CA LYS A 101 -5.58 -10.25 -3.66
C LYS A 101 -5.63 -9.63 -5.06
N PHE A 102 -4.48 -9.54 -5.72
CA PHE A 102 -4.32 -9.01 -7.06
C PHE A 102 -3.79 -10.10 -7.99
N THR A 103 -4.45 -10.28 -9.12
CA THR A 103 -4.05 -11.20 -10.18
C THR A 103 -3.99 -10.45 -11.50
N LEU A 104 -3.23 -11.01 -12.46
CA LEU A 104 -3.41 -10.59 -13.85
C LEU A 104 -4.84 -10.93 -14.28
N LYS A 105 -5.46 -10.02 -15.05
CA LYS A 105 -6.72 -10.35 -15.73
C LYS A 105 -6.40 -11.41 -16.79
N SER A 106 -7.09 -12.54 -16.70
CA SER A 106 -7.14 -13.58 -17.73
C SER A 106 -7.81 -13.07 -19.00
#